data_AF-A0A924QZ83-F1
#
_entry.id   AF-A0A924QZ83-F1
#
_cell.length_a   1.000
_cell.length_b   1.000
_cell.length_c   1.000
_cell.angle_alpha   90.00
_cell.angle_beta   90.00
_cell.angle_gamma   90.00
#
_symmetry.space_group_name_H-M   'P 1'
#
loop_
_entity.id
_entity.type
_entity.pdbx_description
1 polymer ?
#
loop_
_entity_poly.entity_id
_entity_poly.type
_entity_poly.pdbx_seq_one_letter_code
_entity_poly.pdbx_strand_id
1 'polypeptide(L)'
;MKNTFPDSSDPTKNLATPDNSHNGDVRNAVEPAQITPSELSKKPLIFTIITGIQPAQLTKIIGLDGKGGMRKETSAMLSRGQAQQVAVADLIGLKSHLDTLTSAQAVAWGVTKDDFVAVCTQDDTESQQTGAIARTRENFKFRAAPGVMMLDHDGLPNEELSPLQFRDRLIAAAPALVDAPMLLRPSASAGCVAPDGSILSGLTRHRLYIPVVDATLIPEAGKALEALLWATPGAGWCDIGVAGQRLPRCLVDVSVWQPERLDFAGPPVLVNGITRAGTEGVIYGDATAQFNLRLLIDSATPSIKKQAQAGLKAARAAVAEKCDTARRIWVADKAPALAQSRGIKLAQATNVLERAAVHQVLMGDFELTCADGQVVNVAQLLDNPLCWHNTRFADPLDPDSDKRVAVARLLNGTRPDLFSHRHGGMRYELRRQSARVQLGRGMRVDSTDAVLQILRDRSDLFDFGTNAIAFVADSKATPVSRDWLVDHAGRVAEFYSVKTERDDDGNVTSTREIAEDAPAYIANAIIAKHGSRNFRKLTAVTTAPTLRPDGSVFDEPGHDPATGLMYVTTEAYPLAVPSAPTVEQALDALAKLWHPIRLFPFADEVAV
;
A
#
# COMPACT_ATOMS: atom_id res chain seq x y z
N MET A 1 33.32 9.42 -56.29
CA MET A 1 33.10 9.35 -57.76
C MET A 1 32.47 8.00 -58.08
N LYS A 2 31.23 8.00 -58.60
CA LYS A 2 30.63 7.16 -59.69
C LYS A 2 31.11 5.69 -59.83
N ASN A 3 30.28 4.63 -59.94
CA ASN A 3 29.06 4.36 -60.74
C ASN A 3 28.45 3.00 -60.26
N THR A 4 27.15 2.83 -59.96
CA THR A 4 25.98 2.43 -60.81
C THR A 4 26.05 1.06 -61.54
N PHE A 5 25.20 0.10 -61.09
CA PHE A 5 24.13 -0.71 -61.77
C PHE A 5 24.32 -1.22 -63.22
N PRO A 6 23.73 -2.38 -63.64
CA PRO A 6 22.27 -2.48 -63.84
C PRO A 6 21.57 -3.85 -63.58
N ASP A 7 20.28 -3.79 -63.92
CA ASP A 7 19.06 -4.52 -63.54
C ASP A 7 18.59 -5.54 -64.62
N SER A 8 17.50 -6.26 -64.32
CA SER A 8 16.43 -6.78 -65.21
C SER A 8 16.23 -8.30 -65.47
N SER A 9 15.06 -8.78 -65.00
CA SER A 9 13.96 -9.54 -65.66
C SER A 9 14.08 -11.00 -66.17
N ASP A 10 13.32 -11.90 -65.51
CA ASP A 10 12.27 -12.92 -65.92
C ASP A 10 12.13 -13.37 -67.41
N PRO A 11 11.41 -14.48 -67.85
CA PRO A 11 10.52 -15.45 -67.14
C PRO A 11 10.38 -16.93 -67.70
N THR A 12 9.54 -17.75 -67.01
CA THR A 12 8.62 -18.86 -67.46
C THR A 12 9.05 -20.30 -67.88
N LYS A 13 8.37 -21.34 -67.30
CA LYS A 13 7.57 -22.46 -67.92
C LYS A 13 7.53 -23.73 -67.01
N ASN A 14 6.38 -24.16 -66.45
CA ASN A 14 5.25 -24.96 -66.97
C ASN A 14 5.38 -26.50 -66.84
N LEU A 15 4.34 -27.15 -66.25
CA LEU A 15 3.65 -28.43 -66.59
C LEU A 15 2.85 -28.91 -65.35
N ALA A 16 1.51 -28.81 -65.23
CA ALA A 16 0.38 -29.48 -65.92
C ALA A 16 -0.16 -30.75 -65.19
N THR A 17 -1.49 -30.79 -65.06
CA THR A 17 -2.44 -31.65 -64.27
C THR A 17 -2.76 -33.01 -64.93
N PRO A 18 -3.60 -33.92 -64.33
CA PRO A 18 -5.10 -33.88 -64.36
C PRO A 18 -5.78 -34.32 -63.04
N ASP A 19 -6.85 -33.70 -62.55
CA ASP A 19 -8.29 -33.80 -62.92
C ASP A 19 -9.01 -35.08 -62.43
N ASN A 20 -10.03 -34.90 -61.57
CA ASN A 20 -11.19 -35.80 -61.50
C ASN A 20 -12.39 -35.10 -60.83
N SER A 21 -13.46 -34.97 -61.60
CA SER A 21 -14.72 -34.33 -61.26
C SER A 21 -15.83 -35.37 -61.12
N HIS A 22 -16.66 -35.26 -60.09
CA HIS A 22 -18.01 -35.83 -60.06
C HIS A 22 -18.96 -34.82 -59.43
N ASN A 23 -20.11 -34.65 -60.08
CA ASN A 23 -21.07 -33.57 -59.92
C ASN A 23 -22.41 -34.15 -59.45
N GLY A 24 -23.15 -33.40 -58.62
CA GLY A 24 -24.60 -33.60 -58.40
C GLY A 24 -25.02 -33.85 -56.95
N ASP A 25 -25.56 -32.84 -56.25
CA ASP A 25 -27.01 -32.62 -56.17
C ASP A 25 -27.33 -31.37 -55.31
N VAL A 26 -28.11 -30.45 -55.88
CA VAL A 26 -28.60 -29.24 -55.20
C VAL A 26 -29.90 -29.58 -54.48
N ARG A 27 -29.92 -29.45 -53.15
CA ARG A 27 -31.17 -29.40 -52.36
C ARG A 27 -31.10 -28.26 -51.34
N ASN A 28 -32.11 -27.39 -51.44
CA ASN A 28 -32.45 -26.24 -50.61
C ASN A 28 -31.95 -26.30 -49.15
N ALA A 29 -31.07 -25.36 -48.79
CA ALA A 29 -30.82 -24.98 -47.41
C ALA A 29 -31.40 -23.58 -47.18
N VAL A 30 -32.38 -23.52 -46.28
CA VAL A 30 -32.99 -22.32 -45.72
C VAL A 30 -31.89 -21.40 -45.19
N GLU A 31 -31.90 -20.13 -45.60
CA GLU A 31 -31.05 -19.09 -45.00
C GLU A 31 -31.30 -19.04 -43.49
N PRO A 32 -30.27 -19.20 -42.63
CA PRO A 32 -30.43 -18.93 -41.22
C PRO A 32 -30.59 -17.41 -41.05
N ALA A 33 -31.73 -17.04 -40.49
CA ALA A 33 -32.10 -15.68 -40.15
C ALA A 33 -30.93 -14.93 -39.51
N GLN A 34 -30.65 -13.73 -40.04
CA GLN A 34 -29.74 -12.77 -39.45
C GLN A 34 -30.19 -12.46 -38.02
N ILE A 35 -29.44 -12.96 -37.04
CA ILE A 35 -29.60 -12.59 -35.64
C ILE A 35 -29.11 -11.15 -35.50
N THR A 36 -30.02 -10.24 -35.20
CA THR A 36 -29.73 -8.86 -34.83
C THR A 36 -29.00 -8.80 -33.47
N PRO A 37 -28.12 -7.80 -33.21
CA PRO A 37 -27.32 -7.73 -31.98
C PRO A 37 -28.05 -7.37 -30.67
N SER A 38 -29.34 -7.72 -30.50
CA SER A 38 -30.14 -7.19 -29.38
C SER A 38 -30.53 -8.19 -28.27
N GLU A 39 -29.90 -9.36 -28.17
CA GLU A 39 -30.12 -10.29 -27.04
C GLU A 39 -28.82 -10.93 -26.52
N LEU A 40 -27.77 -10.14 -26.30
CA LEU A 40 -26.73 -10.53 -25.35
C LEU A 40 -27.31 -10.33 -23.94
N SER A 41 -27.71 -11.40 -23.25
CA SER A 41 -28.00 -11.34 -21.82
C SER A 41 -26.75 -10.80 -21.11
N LYS A 42 -26.78 -9.52 -20.71
CA LYS A 42 -25.68 -8.93 -19.94
C LYS A 42 -25.54 -9.77 -18.67
N LYS A 43 -24.34 -10.30 -18.43
CA LYS A 43 -24.06 -11.09 -17.22
C LYS A 43 -24.36 -10.23 -15.98
N PRO A 44 -24.86 -10.82 -14.89
CA PRO A 44 -25.22 -10.06 -13.70
C PRO A 44 -23.99 -9.39 -13.08
N LEU A 45 -24.23 -8.30 -12.35
CA LEU A 45 -23.25 -7.68 -11.47
C LEU A 45 -23.07 -8.58 -10.25
N ILE A 46 -21.83 -8.95 -9.94
CA ILE A 46 -21.51 -9.79 -8.78
C ILE A 46 -20.62 -9.02 -7.80
N PHE A 47 -20.97 -9.07 -6.52
CA PHE A 47 -20.23 -8.48 -5.41
C PHE A 47 -20.44 -9.30 -4.13
N THR A 48 -19.74 -8.98 -3.05
CA THR A 48 -19.84 -9.71 -1.78
C THR A 48 -20.53 -8.86 -0.72
N ILE A 49 -21.49 -9.44 -0.02
CA ILE A 49 -21.98 -8.91 1.26
C ILE A 49 -21.26 -9.59 2.39
N ILE A 50 -20.82 -8.80 3.35
CA ILE A 50 -20.23 -9.28 4.58
C ILE A 50 -21.15 -8.92 5.73
N THR A 51 -21.65 -9.93 6.42
CA THR A 51 -22.46 -9.81 7.64
C THR A 51 -21.55 -9.99 8.86
N GLY A 52 -21.51 -8.98 9.72
CA GLY A 52 -20.75 -9.00 10.97
C GLY A 52 -21.38 -9.92 12.00
N ILE A 53 -20.56 -10.80 12.59
CA ILE A 53 -20.91 -11.58 13.77
C ILE A 53 -20.24 -10.95 15.00
N GLN A 54 -18.97 -10.56 14.85
CA GLN A 54 -18.21 -9.87 15.89
C GLN A 54 -17.39 -8.73 15.27
N PRO A 55 -17.81 -7.46 15.47
CA PRO A 55 -19.07 -7.04 16.07
C PRO A 55 -20.27 -7.39 15.19
N ALA A 56 -21.45 -7.56 15.82
CA ALA A 56 -22.73 -7.75 15.13
C ALA A 56 -23.29 -6.46 14.49
N GLN A 57 -22.56 -5.36 14.62
CA GLN A 57 -22.87 -4.07 14.01
C GLN A 57 -21.60 -3.54 13.33
N LEU A 58 -21.70 -3.22 12.04
CA LEU A 58 -20.59 -2.71 11.23
C LEU A 58 -20.74 -1.23 10.89
N THR A 59 -21.97 -0.75 10.77
CA THR A 59 -22.23 0.66 10.45
C THR A 59 -22.10 1.55 11.69
N LYS A 60 -22.09 2.87 11.44
CA LYS A 60 -21.93 3.89 12.49
C LYS A 60 -23.14 3.95 13.41
N ILE A 61 -22.92 4.18 14.70
CA ILE A 61 -23.95 4.71 15.61
C ILE A 61 -23.90 6.22 15.52
N ILE A 62 -25.06 6.84 15.32
CA ILE A 62 -25.22 8.28 15.26
C ILE A 62 -26.16 8.70 16.39
N GLY A 63 -25.64 9.55 17.27
CA GLY A 63 -26.34 10.06 18.44
C GLY A 63 -26.08 11.54 18.67
N LEU A 64 -26.53 12.06 19.81
CA LEU A 64 -26.21 13.42 20.26
C LEU A 64 -25.05 13.38 21.26
N ASP A 65 -24.17 14.38 21.23
CA ASP A 65 -23.18 14.60 22.27
C ASP A 65 -23.78 15.39 23.45
N GLY A 66 -23.00 15.58 24.53
CA GLY A 66 -23.44 16.29 25.73
C GLY A 66 -23.75 17.79 25.52
N LYS A 67 -23.46 18.34 24.33
CA LYS A 67 -23.76 19.73 23.93
C LYS A 67 -24.88 19.81 22.89
N GLY A 68 -25.52 18.68 22.56
CA GLY A 68 -26.55 18.61 21.52
C GLY A 68 -26.02 18.54 20.09
N GLY A 69 -24.70 18.38 19.91
CA GLY A 69 -24.06 18.19 18.61
C GLY A 69 -24.11 16.73 18.13
N MET A 70 -23.70 16.48 16.89
CA MET A 70 -23.70 15.13 16.30
C MET A 70 -22.55 14.28 16.84
N ARG A 71 -22.87 13.18 17.53
CA ARG A 71 -21.93 12.14 17.95
C ARG A 71 -21.92 11.00 16.93
N LYS A 72 -20.72 10.54 16.55
CA LYS A 72 -20.52 9.41 15.64
C LYS A 72 -19.62 8.38 16.30
N GLU A 73 -20.10 7.14 16.41
CA GLU A 73 -19.31 6.01 16.90
C GLU A 73 -19.16 4.98 15.77
N THR A 74 -17.93 4.54 15.51
CA THR A 74 -17.63 3.56 14.47
C THR A 74 -17.38 2.19 15.10
N SER A 75 -18.20 1.19 14.73
CA SER A 75 -17.99 -0.22 15.10
C SER A 75 -17.21 -0.92 13.99
N ALA A 76 -15.95 -0.51 13.77
CA ALA A 76 -15.24 -0.77 12.50
C ALA A 76 -14.34 -2.03 12.48
N MET A 77 -14.48 -2.94 13.44
CA MET A 77 -13.48 -3.99 13.67
C MET A 77 -14.05 -5.40 13.49
N LEU A 78 -14.43 -5.74 12.25
CA LEU A 78 -14.86 -7.09 11.89
C LEU A 78 -13.76 -8.11 12.20
N SER A 79 -13.95 -8.86 13.28
CA SER A 79 -13.10 -9.98 13.70
C SER A 79 -13.68 -11.33 13.27
N ARG A 80 -15.01 -11.45 13.26
CA ARG A 80 -15.73 -12.63 12.74
C ARG A 80 -16.96 -12.21 11.94
N GLY A 81 -17.23 -12.88 10.84
CA GLY A 81 -18.39 -12.63 10.00
C GLY A 81 -18.66 -13.73 8.98
N GLN A 82 -19.57 -13.44 8.06
CA GLN A 82 -19.91 -14.30 6.93
C GLN A 82 -19.90 -13.46 5.65
N ALA A 83 -19.18 -13.93 4.64
CA ALA A 83 -19.17 -13.38 3.30
C ALA A 83 -20.11 -14.19 2.40
N GLN A 84 -20.92 -13.50 1.60
CA GLN A 84 -21.84 -14.09 0.64
C GLN A 84 -21.77 -13.35 -0.70
N GLN A 85 -21.56 -14.07 -1.80
CA GLN A 85 -21.68 -13.51 -3.14
C GLN A 85 -23.15 -13.23 -3.48
N VAL A 86 -23.38 -12.06 -4.06
CA VAL A 86 -24.70 -11.60 -4.51
C VAL A 86 -24.61 -11.27 -5.98
N ALA A 87 -25.61 -11.72 -6.74
CA ALA A 87 -25.78 -11.40 -8.14
C ALA A 87 -27.04 -10.55 -8.35
N VAL A 88 -26.92 -9.44 -9.06
CA VAL A 88 -28.05 -8.58 -9.46
C VAL A 88 -27.97 -8.31 -10.97
N ALA A 89 -29.12 -8.21 -11.64
CA ALA A 89 -29.13 -8.04 -13.10
C ALA A 89 -28.59 -6.66 -13.54
N ASP A 90 -28.93 -5.60 -12.79
CA ASP A 90 -28.76 -4.21 -13.22
C ASP A 90 -28.72 -3.24 -12.03
N LEU A 91 -28.74 -1.92 -12.29
CA LEU A 91 -28.76 -0.89 -11.24
C LEU A 91 -30.03 -0.87 -10.39
N ILE A 92 -31.18 -1.28 -10.94
CA ILE A 92 -32.43 -1.35 -10.18
C ILE A 92 -32.34 -2.48 -9.16
N GLY A 93 -31.82 -3.63 -9.59
CA GLY A 93 -31.49 -4.76 -8.72
C GLY A 93 -30.47 -4.38 -7.66
N LEU A 94 -29.39 -3.68 -8.04
CA LEU A 94 -28.40 -3.17 -7.10
C LEU A 94 -29.01 -2.23 -6.07
N LYS A 95 -29.77 -1.22 -6.50
CA LYS A 95 -30.45 -0.27 -5.59
C LYS A 95 -31.35 -1.00 -4.61
N SER A 96 -32.20 -1.90 -5.11
CA SER A 96 -33.13 -2.67 -4.28
C SER A 96 -32.37 -3.48 -3.24
N HIS A 97 -31.27 -4.11 -3.62
CA HIS A 97 -30.46 -4.89 -2.70
C HIS A 97 -29.76 -4.02 -1.64
N LEU A 98 -29.15 -2.90 -2.04
CA LEU A 98 -28.50 -1.96 -1.14
C LEU A 98 -29.48 -1.29 -0.15
N ASP A 99 -30.75 -1.14 -0.52
CA ASP A 99 -31.81 -0.60 0.34
C ASP A 99 -32.26 -1.62 1.41
N THR A 100 -31.97 -2.92 1.22
CA THR A 100 -32.27 -3.99 2.21
C THR A 100 -31.14 -4.27 3.21
N LEU A 101 -29.98 -3.63 3.05
CA LEU A 101 -28.85 -3.82 3.94
C LEU A 101 -29.21 -3.41 5.38
N THR A 102 -28.70 -4.17 6.35
CA THR A 102 -28.82 -3.87 7.77
C THR A 102 -27.57 -3.17 8.31
N SER A 103 -27.61 -2.67 9.56
CA SER A 103 -26.44 -2.12 10.24
C SER A 103 -25.34 -3.17 10.53
N ALA A 104 -25.67 -4.45 10.43
CA ALA A 104 -24.74 -5.57 10.56
C ALA A 104 -23.98 -5.87 9.25
N GLN A 105 -24.33 -5.24 8.13
CA GLN A 105 -23.81 -5.59 6.81
C GLN A 105 -22.97 -4.49 6.19
N ALA A 106 -21.94 -4.92 5.46
CA ALA A 106 -21.12 -4.08 4.59
C ALA A 106 -20.91 -4.79 3.25
N VAL A 107 -20.52 -4.05 2.22
CA VAL A 107 -20.29 -4.57 0.87
C VAL A 107 -18.79 -4.59 0.60
N ALA A 108 -18.28 -5.67 0.04
CA ALA A 108 -16.99 -5.69 -0.64
C ALA A 108 -17.26 -5.82 -2.14
N TRP A 109 -16.68 -4.93 -2.94
CA TRP A 109 -16.92 -4.90 -4.39
C TRP A 109 -16.08 -5.94 -5.15
N GLY A 110 -15.14 -6.59 -4.48
CA GLY A 110 -14.55 -7.86 -4.92
C GLY A 110 -15.37 -9.07 -4.49
N VAL A 111 -14.99 -10.23 -4.99
CA VAL A 111 -15.64 -11.51 -4.70
C VAL A 111 -14.69 -12.51 -4.07
N THR A 112 -15.26 -13.41 -3.26
CA THR A 112 -14.59 -14.57 -2.71
C THR A 112 -14.52 -15.71 -3.72
N LYS A 113 -13.72 -16.75 -3.44
CA LYS A 113 -13.72 -17.98 -4.25
C LYS A 113 -15.05 -18.71 -4.13
N ASP A 114 -15.50 -18.92 -2.89
CA ASP A 114 -16.74 -19.62 -2.57
C ASP A 114 -17.90 -18.62 -2.48
N ASP A 115 -19.11 -19.07 -2.79
CA ASP A 115 -20.31 -18.22 -2.76
C ASP A 115 -20.71 -17.84 -1.34
N PHE A 116 -20.36 -18.66 -0.35
CA PHE A 116 -20.60 -18.41 1.06
C PHE A 116 -19.43 -18.93 1.89
N VAL A 117 -18.81 -18.06 2.68
CA VAL A 117 -17.61 -18.41 3.47
C VAL A 117 -17.53 -17.61 4.76
N ALA A 118 -17.03 -18.23 5.82
CA ALA A 118 -16.78 -17.54 7.08
C ALA A 118 -15.59 -16.56 6.94
N VAL A 119 -15.68 -15.42 7.61
CA VAL A 119 -14.61 -14.40 7.65
C VAL A 119 -14.02 -14.33 9.06
N CYS A 120 -12.70 -14.32 9.16
CA CYS A 120 -11.96 -14.17 10.42
C CYS A 120 -10.83 -13.12 10.31
N THR A 121 -10.11 -12.88 11.40
CA THR A 121 -8.88 -12.09 11.37
C THR A 121 -7.72 -12.91 10.76
N GLN A 122 -6.69 -12.22 10.28
CA GLN A 122 -5.52 -12.87 9.69
C GLN A 122 -4.72 -13.71 10.69
N ASP A 123 -4.73 -13.32 11.97
CA ASP A 123 -4.01 -14.02 13.04
C ASP A 123 -4.80 -15.22 13.60
N ASP A 124 -6.06 -15.40 13.21
CA ASP A 124 -6.90 -16.54 13.61
C ASP A 124 -6.61 -17.74 12.71
N THR A 125 -5.49 -18.42 12.99
CA THR A 125 -5.01 -19.57 12.22
C THR A 125 -5.90 -20.80 12.38
N GLU A 126 -6.52 -20.99 13.55
CA GLU A 126 -7.45 -22.09 13.82
C GLU A 126 -8.69 -21.99 12.93
N SER A 127 -9.35 -20.82 12.89
CA SER A 127 -10.50 -20.62 12.00
C SER A 127 -10.12 -20.81 10.53
N GLN A 128 -8.93 -20.35 10.12
CA GLN A 128 -8.46 -20.51 8.73
C GLN A 128 -8.21 -21.97 8.36
N GLN A 129 -7.69 -22.80 9.27
CA GLN A 129 -7.54 -24.24 9.07
C GLN A 129 -8.90 -24.94 8.90
N THR A 130 -9.96 -24.41 9.51
CA THR A 130 -11.34 -24.91 9.33
C THR A 130 -12.07 -24.33 8.12
N GLY A 131 -11.38 -23.56 7.27
CA GLY A 131 -11.91 -23.03 6.00
C GLY A 131 -12.47 -21.60 6.06
N ALA A 132 -12.33 -20.88 7.19
CA ALA A 132 -12.60 -19.45 7.20
C ALA A 132 -11.51 -18.68 6.44
N ILE A 133 -11.86 -17.50 5.92
CA ILE A 133 -10.91 -16.65 5.19
C ILE A 133 -10.65 -15.33 5.90
N ALA A 134 -9.42 -14.86 5.84
CA ALA A 134 -9.09 -13.49 6.23
C ALA A 134 -9.50 -12.50 5.12
N ARG A 135 -9.88 -11.28 5.49
CA ARG A 135 -10.21 -10.19 4.55
C ARG A 135 -8.95 -9.60 3.91
N THR A 136 -8.37 -10.33 2.96
CA THR A 136 -7.14 -9.99 2.25
C THR A 136 -7.35 -9.96 0.74
N ARG A 137 -6.41 -9.36 0.00
CA ARG A 137 -6.38 -9.38 -1.47
C ARG A 137 -6.14 -10.76 -2.05
N GLU A 138 -5.73 -11.73 -1.24
CA GLU A 138 -5.61 -13.12 -1.67
C GLU A 138 -6.99 -13.76 -1.78
N ASN A 139 -7.84 -13.53 -0.79
CA ASN A 139 -9.17 -14.15 -0.69
C ASN A 139 -10.27 -13.36 -1.41
N PHE A 140 -10.07 -12.07 -1.66
CA PHE A 140 -11.01 -11.21 -2.40
C PHE A 140 -10.39 -10.73 -3.69
N LYS A 141 -11.07 -10.94 -4.83
CA LYS A 141 -10.59 -10.54 -6.16
C LYS A 141 -11.66 -9.80 -6.94
N PHE A 142 -11.24 -8.87 -7.78
CA PHE A 142 -12.08 -8.44 -8.89
C PHE A 142 -12.05 -9.52 -9.99
N ARG A 143 -13.19 -9.79 -10.63
CA ARG A 143 -13.32 -10.80 -11.69
C ARG A 143 -13.33 -10.18 -13.08
N ALA A 144 -12.88 -10.96 -14.07
CA ALA A 144 -12.98 -10.62 -15.49
C ALA A 144 -14.42 -10.80 -15.99
N ALA A 145 -15.34 -10.08 -15.35
CA ALA A 145 -16.79 -10.17 -15.51
C ALA A 145 -17.42 -8.87 -14.97
N PRO A 146 -18.73 -8.67 -15.21
CA PRO A 146 -19.40 -7.49 -14.71
C PRO A 146 -19.36 -7.37 -13.19
N GLY A 147 -19.22 -6.13 -12.72
CA GLY A 147 -19.17 -5.79 -11.31
C GLY A 147 -19.50 -4.32 -11.10
N VAL A 148 -19.08 -3.75 -9.97
CA VAL A 148 -19.43 -2.37 -9.62
C VAL A 148 -18.17 -1.61 -9.20
N MET A 149 -17.90 -0.50 -9.88
CA MET A 149 -16.95 0.50 -9.42
C MET A 149 -17.67 1.45 -8.47
N MET A 150 -17.24 1.48 -7.20
CA MET A 150 -17.75 2.40 -6.20
C MET A 150 -16.82 3.62 -6.08
N LEU A 151 -17.42 4.80 -5.99
CA LEU A 151 -16.76 6.06 -5.66
C LEU A 151 -17.35 6.60 -4.35
N ASP A 152 -16.47 7.01 -3.43
CA ASP A 152 -16.87 7.60 -2.15
C ASP A 152 -16.48 9.08 -2.10
N HIS A 153 -17.47 9.95 -1.89
CA HIS A 153 -17.28 11.40 -1.74
C HIS A 153 -17.54 11.80 -0.29
N ASP A 154 -16.48 12.24 0.38
CA ASP A 154 -16.50 12.61 1.80
C ASP A 154 -16.80 14.10 2.06
N GLY A 155 -17.22 14.85 1.04
CA GLY A 155 -17.44 16.29 1.10
C GLY A 155 -16.21 17.10 0.72
N LEU A 156 -16.38 18.42 0.65
CA LEU A 156 -15.29 19.38 0.45
C LEU A 156 -15.01 20.17 1.73
N PRO A 157 -13.79 20.70 1.92
CA PRO A 157 -13.42 21.42 3.14
C PRO A 157 -14.19 22.74 3.33
N ASN A 158 -14.51 23.45 2.25
CA ASN A 158 -15.08 24.81 2.30
C ASN A 158 -16.36 24.95 1.48
N GLU A 159 -16.92 23.84 1.00
CA GLU A 159 -18.08 23.85 0.12
C GLU A 159 -18.94 22.62 0.36
N GLU A 160 -20.24 22.78 0.17
CA GLU A 160 -21.19 21.69 0.16
C GLU A 160 -21.59 21.36 -1.27
N LEU A 161 -21.46 20.09 -1.68
CA LEU A 161 -21.93 19.64 -2.98
C LEU A 161 -23.23 18.85 -2.83
N SER A 162 -24.28 19.33 -3.50
CA SER A 162 -25.46 18.50 -3.74
C SER A 162 -25.08 17.27 -4.58
N PRO A 163 -25.90 16.19 -4.54
CA PRO A 163 -25.71 15.01 -5.39
C PRO A 163 -25.44 15.33 -6.86
N LEU A 164 -26.24 16.24 -7.44
CA LEU A 164 -26.13 16.59 -8.86
C LEU A 164 -24.83 17.36 -9.14
N GLN A 165 -24.47 18.34 -8.29
CA GLN A 165 -23.23 19.10 -8.44
C GLN A 165 -21.99 18.20 -8.31
N PHE A 166 -22.01 17.21 -7.42
CA PHE A 166 -20.94 16.22 -7.31
C PHE A 166 -20.81 15.41 -8.61
N ARG A 167 -21.92 14.89 -9.14
CA ARG A 167 -21.93 14.17 -10.43
C ARG A 167 -21.42 15.05 -11.58
N ASP A 168 -21.87 16.30 -11.67
CA ASP A 168 -21.48 17.22 -12.73
C ASP A 168 -19.98 17.55 -12.67
N ARG A 169 -19.41 17.75 -11.48
CA ARG A 169 -17.96 17.93 -11.31
C ARG A 169 -17.16 16.69 -11.68
N LEU A 170 -17.67 15.51 -11.34
CA LEU A 170 -17.04 14.25 -11.72
C LEU A 170 -17.01 14.10 -13.25
N ILE A 171 -18.11 14.38 -13.94
CA ILE A 171 -18.19 14.34 -15.41
C ILE A 171 -17.34 15.42 -16.06
N ALA A 172 -17.29 16.63 -15.49
CA ALA A 172 -16.43 17.69 -15.99
C ALA A 172 -14.95 17.29 -15.96
N ALA A 173 -14.51 16.57 -14.91
CA ALA A 173 -13.15 16.05 -14.80
C ALA A 173 -12.91 14.83 -15.71
N ALA A 174 -13.91 13.95 -15.83
CA ALA A 174 -13.84 12.72 -16.62
C ALA A 174 -15.03 12.63 -17.61
N PRO A 175 -14.96 13.31 -18.77
CA PRO A 175 -16.09 13.39 -19.71
C PRO A 175 -16.59 12.03 -20.22
N ALA A 176 -15.73 11.00 -20.22
CA ALA A 176 -16.10 9.63 -20.56
C ALA A 176 -17.23 9.06 -19.68
N LEU A 177 -17.49 9.65 -18.50
CA LEU A 177 -18.54 9.22 -17.58
C LEU A 177 -19.92 9.82 -17.89
N VAL A 178 -20.06 10.71 -18.88
CA VAL A 178 -21.33 11.42 -19.14
C VAL A 178 -22.52 10.47 -19.37
N ASP A 179 -22.30 9.39 -20.12
CA ASP A 179 -23.29 8.37 -20.44
C ASP A 179 -23.17 7.12 -19.56
N ALA A 180 -22.27 7.13 -18.56
CA ALA A 180 -22.12 5.98 -17.68
C ALA A 180 -23.37 5.83 -16.80
N PRO A 181 -23.92 4.61 -16.67
CA PRO A 181 -24.99 4.34 -15.73
C PRO A 181 -24.48 4.50 -14.30
N MET A 182 -25.23 5.23 -13.47
CA MET A 182 -24.81 5.55 -12.10
C MET A 182 -25.97 5.38 -11.14
N LEU A 183 -25.71 4.79 -9.97
CA LEU A 183 -26.57 4.90 -8.80
C LEU A 183 -25.87 5.78 -7.76
N LEU A 184 -26.47 6.93 -7.45
CA LEU A 184 -25.98 7.85 -6.42
C LEU A 184 -26.80 7.65 -5.15
N ARG A 185 -26.14 7.47 -4.00
CA ARG A 185 -26.77 7.37 -2.67
C ARG A 185 -26.07 8.28 -1.66
N PRO A 186 -26.79 8.98 -0.78
CA PRO A 186 -26.17 9.69 0.34
C PRO A 186 -25.48 8.72 1.30
N SER A 187 -24.35 9.15 1.85
CA SER A 187 -23.60 8.35 2.82
C SER A 187 -24.37 8.13 4.12
N ALA A 188 -24.05 7.05 4.85
CA ALA A 188 -24.75 6.68 6.09
C ALA A 188 -24.83 7.80 7.13
N SER A 189 -23.85 8.72 7.15
CA SER A 189 -23.84 9.88 8.06
C SER A 189 -24.32 11.20 7.45
N ALA A 190 -24.94 11.16 6.27
CA ALA A 190 -25.51 12.33 5.62
C ALA A 190 -27.02 12.42 5.90
N GLY A 191 -27.54 13.65 5.92
CA GLY A 191 -28.97 13.95 6.08
C GLY A 191 -29.54 13.69 7.48
N CYS A 192 -28.70 13.63 8.52
CA CYS A 192 -29.14 13.42 9.90
C CYS A 192 -29.81 14.67 10.49
N VAL A 193 -30.93 14.46 11.18
CA VAL A 193 -31.79 15.50 11.77
C VAL A 193 -32.05 15.15 13.23
N ALA A 194 -31.91 16.11 14.13
CA ALA A 194 -32.19 15.95 15.55
C ALA A 194 -33.71 15.90 15.84
N PRO A 195 -34.14 15.44 17.03
CA PRO A 195 -35.57 15.37 17.39
C PRO A 195 -36.30 16.72 17.35
N ASP A 196 -35.59 17.83 17.53
CA ASP A 196 -36.12 19.19 17.48
C ASP A 196 -36.22 19.75 16.05
N GLY A 197 -35.85 18.95 15.04
CA GLY A 197 -35.85 19.35 13.62
C GLY A 197 -34.57 20.05 13.15
N SER A 198 -33.58 20.26 14.02
CA SER A 198 -32.31 20.86 13.62
C SER A 198 -31.47 19.91 12.74
N ILE A 199 -30.81 20.47 11.73
CA ILE A 199 -29.97 19.69 10.80
C ILE A 199 -28.62 19.43 11.46
N LEU A 200 -28.34 18.16 11.76
CA LEU A 200 -27.06 17.71 12.32
C LEU A 200 -26.00 17.48 11.23
N SER A 201 -26.43 17.11 10.03
CA SER A 201 -25.56 16.94 8.87
C SER A 201 -26.32 17.11 7.56
N GLY A 202 -25.79 17.91 6.63
CA GLY A 202 -26.34 18.05 5.28
C GLY A 202 -26.15 16.82 4.38
N LEU A 203 -26.66 16.90 3.16
CA LEU A 203 -26.49 15.90 2.09
C LEU A 203 -25.23 16.21 1.27
N THR A 204 -24.07 16.15 1.92
CA THR A 204 -22.78 16.59 1.34
C THR A 204 -21.80 15.45 1.11
N ARG A 205 -22.18 14.23 1.51
CA ARG A 205 -21.37 13.03 1.38
C ARG A 205 -22.15 11.98 0.61
N HIS A 206 -21.55 11.45 -0.45
CA HIS A 206 -22.24 10.66 -1.46
C HIS A 206 -21.43 9.42 -1.81
N ARG A 207 -22.12 8.34 -2.13
CA ARG A 207 -21.57 7.17 -2.82
C ARG A 207 -22.13 7.13 -4.23
N LEU A 208 -21.28 6.79 -5.19
CA LEU A 208 -21.66 6.59 -6.57
C LEU A 208 -21.26 5.18 -7.00
N TYR A 209 -22.18 4.43 -7.56
CA TYR A 209 -21.98 3.07 -8.03
C TYR A 209 -22.12 3.03 -9.54
N ILE A 210 -21.09 2.56 -10.22
CA ILE A 210 -21.05 2.43 -11.68
C ILE A 210 -20.96 0.93 -12.02
N PRO A 211 -21.98 0.33 -12.63
CA PRO A 211 -21.87 -1.01 -13.20
C PRO A 211 -20.81 -1.01 -14.28
N VAL A 212 -19.91 -2.00 -14.26
CA VAL A 212 -18.81 -2.10 -15.22
C VAL A 212 -18.82 -3.46 -15.90
N VAL A 213 -18.35 -3.51 -17.15
CA VAL A 213 -18.29 -4.75 -17.94
C VAL A 213 -17.24 -5.74 -17.41
N ASP A 214 -16.15 -5.22 -16.85
CA ASP A 214 -15.02 -6.01 -16.36
C ASP A 214 -14.42 -5.35 -15.12
N ALA A 215 -14.68 -5.95 -13.96
CA ALA A 215 -14.27 -5.44 -12.66
C ALA A 215 -12.74 -5.50 -12.45
N THR A 216 -11.99 -6.33 -13.18
CA THR A 216 -10.52 -6.41 -13.00
C THR A 216 -9.82 -5.08 -13.26
N LEU A 217 -10.45 -4.21 -14.03
CA LEU A 217 -9.91 -2.90 -14.38
C LEU A 217 -10.19 -1.79 -13.37
N ILE A 218 -10.99 -2.05 -12.34
CA ILE A 218 -11.34 -1.02 -11.33
C ILE A 218 -10.08 -0.34 -10.74
N PRO A 219 -9.00 -1.06 -10.35
CA PRO A 219 -7.81 -0.41 -9.81
C PRO A 219 -7.09 0.50 -10.81
N GLU A 220 -7.03 0.11 -12.09
CA GLU A 220 -6.37 0.90 -13.14
C GLU A 220 -7.23 2.11 -13.54
N ALA A 221 -8.53 1.91 -13.71
CA ALA A 221 -9.48 2.97 -13.99
C ALA A 221 -9.56 3.98 -12.83
N GLY A 222 -9.46 3.52 -11.58
CA GLY A 222 -9.35 4.37 -10.40
C GLY A 222 -8.13 5.30 -10.47
N LYS A 223 -6.95 4.78 -10.82
CA LYS A 223 -5.74 5.61 -11.03
C LYS A 223 -5.91 6.60 -12.17
N ALA A 224 -6.59 6.19 -13.25
CA ALA A 224 -6.90 7.08 -14.37
C ALA A 224 -7.85 8.22 -13.96
N LEU A 225 -8.90 7.90 -13.19
CA LEU A 225 -9.82 8.88 -12.64
C LEU A 225 -9.14 9.85 -11.67
N GLU A 226 -8.27 9.35 -10.79
CA GLU A 226 -7.46 10.19 -9.90
C GLU A 226 -6.61 11.18 -10.70
N ALA A 227 -5.96 10.74 -11.79
CA ALA A 227 -5.18 11.63 -12.65
C ALA A 227 -6.05 12.70 -13.32
N LEU A 228 -7.24 12.34 -13.81
CA LEU A 228 -8.20 13.28 -14.40
C LEU A 228 -8.67 14.33 -13.38
N LEU A 229 -8.97 13.89 -12.15
CA LEU A 229 -9.36 14.79 -11.05
C LEU A 229 -8.23 15.75 -10.69
N TRP A 230 -6.99 15.28 -10.58
CA TRP A 230 -5.84 16.14 -10.28
C TRP A 230 -5.45 17.07 -11.44
N ALA A 231 -5.76 16.72 -12.68
CA ALA A 231 -5.59 17.59 -13.84
C ALA A 231 -6.67 18.68 -13.92
N THR A 232 -7.79 18.51 -13.21
CA THR A 232 -8.93 19.42 -13.23
C THR A 232 -8.86 20.43 -12.08
N PRO A 233 -8.90 21.74 -12.36
CA PRO A 233 -8.92 22.77 -11.31
C PRO A 233 -10.07 22.57 -10.33
N GLY A 234 -9.78 22.61 -9.02
CA GLY A 234 -10.77 22.48 -7.96
C GLY A 234 -11.24 21.06 -7.64
N ALA A 235 -10.78 20.04 -8.39
CA ALA A 235 -11.11 18.63 -8.12
C ALA A 235 -10.07 17.90 -7.24
N GLY A 236 -8.91 18.53 -6.97
CA GLY A 236 -7.87 18.04 -6.05
C GLY A 236 -7.40 19.13 -5.08
N TRP A 237 -7.11 18.76 -3.84
CA TRP A 237 -6.61 19.66 -2.80
C TRP A 237 -5.68 18.93 -1.80
N CYS A 238 -5.12 19.66 -0.84
CA CYS A 238 -4.27 19.09 0.19
C CYS A 238 -4.79 19.47 1.58
N ASP A 239 -5.22 18.48 2.35
CA ASP A 239 -5.49 18.68 3.77
C ASP A 239 -4.17 18.77 4.55
N ILE A 240 -4.25 19.34 5.75
CA ILE A 240 -3.12 19.52 6.66
C ILE A 240 -3.36 18.61 7.86
N GLY A 241 -2.47 17.62 8.04
CA GLY A 241 -2.49 16.77 9.23
C GLY A 241 -1.99 17.52 10.47
N VAL A 242 -2.27 16.96 11.66
CA VAL A 242 -1.96 17.59 12.96
C VAL A 242 -0.49 17.92 13.16
N ALA A 243 0.42 17.09 12.62
CA ALA A 243 1.87 17.31 12.68
C ALA A 243 2.40 18.05 11.44
N GLY A 244 1.52 18.70 10.67
CA GLY A 244 1.87 19.40 9.43
C GLY A 244 2.05 18.50 8.22
N GLN A 245 1.52 17.26 8.26
CA GLN A 245 1.55 16.37 7.09
C GLN A 245 0.75 16.99 5.93
N ARG A 246 1.27 16.84 4.71
CA ARG A 246 0.55 17.20 3.48
C ARG A 246 -0.24 15.99 3.03
N LEU A 247 -1.57 16.06 3.12
CA LEU A 247 -2.48 14.95 2.83
C LEU A 247 -3.25 15.23 1.53
N PRO A 248 -2.80 14.72 0.37
CA PRO A 248 -3.51 14.90 -0.88
C PRO A 248 -4.90 14.26 -0.82
N ARG A 249 -5.90 14.99 -1.31
CA ARG A 249 -7.29 14.57 -1.46
C ARG A 249 -7.79 15.00 -2.83
N CYS A 250 -8.78 14.28 -3.33
CA CYS A 250 -9.53 14.71 -4.50
C CYS A 250 -11.01 14.42 -4.28
N LEU A 251 -11.82 14.73 -5.28
CA LEU A 251 -13.27 14.65 -5.20
C LEU A 251 -13.80 13.26 -4.76
N VAL A 252 -13.02 12.20 -4.94
CA VAL A 252 -13.36 10.83 -4.49
C VAL A 252 -12.22 10.24 -3.67
N ASP A 253 -12.53 9.43 -2.65
CA ASP A 253 -11.53 8.67 -1.92
C ASP A 253 -10.92 7.58 -2.82
N VAL A 254 -9.65 7.73 -3.15
CA VAL A 254 -8.89 6.80 -4.00
C VAL A 254 -8.56 5.49 -3.30
N SER A 255 -8.75 5.40 -1.99
CA SER A 255 -8.42 4.22 -1.19
C SER A 255 -9.44 3.08 -1.30
N VAL A 256 -10.58 3.32 -1.97
CA VAL A 256 -11.73 2.40 -2.01
C VAL A 256 -11.64 1.30 -3.07
N TRP A 257 -10.72 1.40 -4.04
CA TRP A 257 -10.58 0.44 -5.15
C TRP A 257 -9.76 -0.81 -4.81
N GLN A 258 -10.01 -1.39 -3.65
CA GLN A 258 -9.40 -2.64 -3.21
C GLN A 258 -10.53 -3.68 -3.07
N PRO A 259 -10.39 -4.90 -3.61
CA PRO A 259 -11.48 -5.87 -3.68
C PRO A 259 -12.02 -6.29 -2.30
N GLU A 260 -11.15 -6.28 -1.28
CA GLU A 260 -11.44 -6.63 0.10
C GLU A 260 -11.94 -5.46 0.96
N ARG A 261 -11.95 -4.22 0.43
CA ARG A 261 -12.31 -3.03 1.21
C ARG A 261 -13.81 -3.01 1.47
N LEU A 262 -14.19 -2.76 2.72
CA LEU A 262 -15.59 -2.63 3.12
C LEU A 262 -16.13 -1.25 2.73
N ASP A 263 -17.21 -1.26 1.96
CA ASP A 263 -18.17 -0.18 1.83
C ASP A 263 -19.29 -0.37 2.84
N PHE A 264 -19.36 0.53 3.83
CA PHE A 264 -20.44 0.56 4.83
C PHE A 264 -21.71 1.20 4.24
N ALA A 265 -22.28 0.56 3.22
CA ALA A 265 -23.44 1.02 2.46
C ALA A 265 -24.80 0.81 3.17
N GLY A 266 -24.80 0.07 4.28
CA GLY A 266 -25.97 -0.13 5.14
C GLY A 266 -26.34 1.11 5.96
N PRO A 267 -27.56 1.16 6.52
CA PRO A 267 -28.01 2.29 7.33
C PRO A 267 -27.21 2.38 8.64
N PRO A 268 -26.99 3.59 9.17
CA PRO A 268 -26.44 3.75 10.53
C PRO A 268 -27.47 3.29 11.57
N VAL A 269 -27.00 2.99 12.78
CA VAL A 269 -27.88 2.90 13.95
C VAL A 269 -28.11 4.31 14.48
N LEU A 270 -29.35 4.75 14.48
CA LEU A 270 -29.73 6.07 15.00
C LEU A 270 -30.20 5.94 16.45
N VAL A 271 -29.65 6.77 17.32
CA VAL A 271 -30.03 6.86 18.74
C VAL A 271 -30.43 8.28 19.09
N ASN A 272 -30.95 8.50 20.31
CA ASN A 272 -31.39 9.82 20.79
C ASN A 272 -32.48 10.48 19.91
N GLY A 273 -33.32 9.68 19.23
CA GLY A 273 -34.41 10.17 18.38
C GLY A 273 -33.95 10.84 17.08
N ILE A 274 -32.68 10.70 16.70
CA ILE A 274 -32.18 11.19 15.41
C ILE A 274 -32.89 10.46 14.27
N THR A 275 -33.23 11.22 13.23
CA THR A 275 -33.79 10.69 11.98
C THR A 275 -32.88 11.04 10.80
N ARG A 276 -33.19 10.51 9.62
CA ARG A 276 -32.51 10.87 8.37
C ARG A 276 -33.53 11.24 7.30
N ALA A 277 -33.22 12.28 6.53
CA ALA A 277 -34.04 12.76 5.43
C ALA A 277 -33.26 12.74 4.09
N GLY A 278 -33.98 12.56 2.98
CA GLY A 278 -33.41 12.65 1.63
C GLY A 278 -32.38 11.57 1.30
N THR A 279 -32.56 10.35 1.82
CA THR A 279 -31.60 9.24 1.68
C THR A 279 -31.88 8.33 0.48
N GLU A 280 -32.86 8.65 -0.35
CA GLU A 280 -33.23 7.84 -1.51
C GLU A 280 -32.12 7.84 -2.56
N GLY A 281 -31.82 6.65 -3.09
CA GLY A 281 -30.86 6.50 -4.18
C GLY A 281 -31.45 6.94 -5.52
N VAL A 282 -30.67 7.68 -6.31
CA VAL A 282 -31.06 8.17 -7.64
C VAL A 282 -30.26 7.46 -8.72
N ILE A 283 -30.94 6.95 -9.74
CA ILE A 283 -30.32 6.31 -10.90
C ILE A 283 -30.22 7.33 -12.04
N TYR A 284 -29.06 7.40 -12.68
CA TYR A 284 -28.78 8.17 -13.89
C TYR A 284 -28.34 7.25 -15.03
N GLY A 285 -28.71 7.59 -16.26
CA GLY A 285 -28.40 6.79 -17.45
C GLY A 285 -29.30 5.55 -17.60
N ASP A 286 -28.95 4.68 -18.54
CA ASP A 286 -29.64 3.39 -18.75
C ASP A 286 -29.29 2.43 -17.60
N ALA A 287 -30.27 2.14 -16.73
CA ALA A 287 -30.07 1.29 -15.56
C ALA A 287 -29.57 -0.13 -15.92
N THR A 288 -29.82 -0.60 -17.14
CA THR A 288 -29.42 -1.92 -17.63
C THR A 288 -28.03 -1.90 -18.29
N ALA A 289 -27.43 -0.73 -18.52
CA ALA A 289 -26.12 -0.60 -19.13
C ALA A 289 -24.98 -0.98 -18.17
N GLN A 290 -23.83 -1.30 -18.75
CA GLN A 290 -22.58 -1.53 -18.04
C GLN A 290 -21.49 -0.70 -18.71
N PHE A 291 -20.73 0.04 -17.92
CA PHE A 291 -19.71 0.97 -18.41
C PHE A 291 -18.41 0.23 -18.78
N ASN A 292 -17.82 0.64 -19.91
CA ASN A 292 -16.51 0.15 -20.31
C ASN A 292 -15.39 1.00 -19.69
N LEU A 293 -14.74 0.47 -18.64
CA LEU A 293 -13.67 1.16 -17.93
C LEU A 293 -12.45 1.54 -18.78
N ARG A 294 -12.26 0.92 -19.97
CA ARG A 294 -11.17 1.30 -20.87
C ARG A 294 -11.29 2.76 -21.32
N LEU A 295 -12.52 3.27 -21.50
CA LEU A 295 -12.76 4.67 -21.87
C LEU A 295 -12.15 5.65 -20.84
N LEU A 296 -12.23 5.31 -19.55
CA LEU A 296 -11.66 6.12 -18.48
C LEU A 296 -10.13 6.01 -18.44
N ILE A 297 -9.61 4.80 -18.66
CA ILE A 297 -8.15 4.52 -18.68
C ILE A 297 -7.48 5.24 -19.85
N ASP A 298 -8.05 5.14 -21.04
CA ASP A 298 -7.53 5.76 -22.27
C ASP A 298 -7.57 7.30 -22.20
N SER A 299 -8.52 7.85 -21.42
CA SER A 299 -8.61 9.29 -21.16
C SER A 299 -7.44 9.83 -20.33
N ALA A 300 -6.78 8.99 -19.52
CA ALA A 300 -5.61 9.38 -18.72
C ALA A 300 -4.30 9.37 -19.54
N THR A 301 -4.28 10.21 -20.58
CA THR A 301 -3.12 10.38 -21.48
C THR A 301 -1.86 10.85 -20.72
N PRO A 302 -0.66 10.72 -21.32
CA PRO A 302 0.56 11.27 -20.72
C PRO A 302 0.47 12.78 -20.40
N SER A 303 -0.27 13.55 -21.21
CA SER A 303 -0.52 14.97 -20.95
C SER A 303 -1.33 15.19 -19.68
N ILE A 304 -2.42 14.43 -19.51
CA ILE A 304 -3.25 14.46 -18.29
C ILE A 304 -2.42 14.07 -17.06
N LYS A 305 -1.62 13.01 -17.15
CA LYS A 305 -0.73 12.60 -16.04
C LYS A 305 0.27 13.70 -15.65
N LYS A 306 0.80 14.44 -16.63
CA LYS A 306 1.68 15.60 -16.38
C LYS A 306 0.92 16.75 -15.72
N GLN A 307 -0.29 17.06 -16.17
CA GLN A 307 -1.15 18.08 -15.56
C GLN A 307 -1.52 17.71 -14.12
N ALA A 308 -1.86 16.45 -13.88
CA ALA A 308 -2.15 15.90 -12.55
C ALA A 308 -0.99 16.12 -11.57
N GLN A 309 0.24 15.79 -12.00
CA GLN A 309 1.44 16.03 -11.20
C GLN A 309 1.65 17.51 -10.89
N ALA A 310 1.38 18.39 -11.87
CA ALA A 310 1.45 19.84 -11.67
C ALA A 310 0.40 20.34 -10.66
N GLY A 311 -0.85 19.86 -10.77
CA GLY A 311 -1.93 20.15 -9.84
C GLY A 311 -1.60 19.72 -8.41
N LEU A 312 -1.10 18.49 -8.23
CA LEU A 312 -0.66 17.97 -6.94
C LEU A 312 0.48 18.81 -6.34
N LYS A 313 1.48 19.18 -7.15
CA LYS A 313 2.59 20.03 -6.72
C LYS A 313 2.10 21.41 -6.28
N ALA A 314 1.19 22.01 -7.04
CA ALA A 314 0.61 23.31 -6.73
C ALA A 314 -0.19 23.27 -5.43
N ALA A 315 -1.06 22.27 -5.24
CA ALA A 315 -1.84 22.10 -4.01
C ALA A 315 -0.95 21.94 -2.77
N ARG A 316 0.12 21.15 -2.87
CA ARG A 316 1.11 20.98 -1.78
C ARG A 316 1.87 22.27 -1.46
N ALA A 317 2.20 23.07 -2.48
CA ALA A 317 2.86 24.35 -2.29
C ALA A 317 1.94 25.38 -1.61
N ALA A 318 0.65 25.40 -1.99
CA ALA A 318 -0.35 26.33 -1.45
C ALA A 318 -0.58 26.18 0.07
N VAL A 319 -0.34 24.99 0.63
CA VAL A 319 -0.51 24.73 2.07
C VAL A 319 0.81 24.72 2.85
N ALA A 320 1.96 24.97 2.20
CA ALA A 320 3.28 24.77 2.81
C ALA A 320 3.48 25.57 4.11
N GLU A 321 3.13 26.86 4.13
CA GLU A 321 3.28 27.71 5.32
C GLU A 321 2.38 27.26 6.48
N LYS A 322 1.15 26.85 6.17
CA LYS A 322 0.20 26.33 7.16
C LYS A 322 0.68 24.98 7.73
N CYS A 323 1.24 24.10 6.89
CA CYS A 323 1.88 22.86 7.32
C CYS A 323 3.07 23.13 8.25
N ASP A 324 3.92 24.10 7.91
CA ASP A 324 5.07 24.47 8.73
C ASP A 324 4.64 25.03 10.09
N THR A 325 3.55 25.80 10.11
CA THR A 325 2.96 26.33 11.35
C THR A 325 2.38 25.22 12.22
N ALA A 326 1.55 24.33 11.65
CA ALA A 326 0.98 23.18 12.36
C ALA A 326 2.07 22.29 12.96
N ARG A 327 3.13 22.02 12.19
CA ARG A 327 4.31 21.25 12.64
C ARG A 327 5.02 21.92 13.82
N ARG A 328 5.30 23.22 13.77
CA ARG A 328 5.95 23.93 14.89
C ARG A 328 5.12 23.84 16.16
N ILE A 329 3.80 24.00 16.06
CA ILE A 329 2.88 23.86 17.19
C ILE A 329 2.92 22.44 17.74
N TRP A 330 2.80 21.44 16.88
CA TRP A 330 2.83 20.03 17.27
C TRP A 330 4.16 19.63 17.95
N VAL A 331 5.30 20.04 17.40
CA VAL A 331 6.62 19.77 18.01
C VAL A 331 6.73 20.45 19.38
N ALA A 332 6.34 21.73 19.49
CA ALA A 332 6.39 22.46 20.75
C ALA A 332 5.51 21.83 21.84
N ASP A 333 4.35 21.27 21.46
CA ASP A 333 3.44 20.54 22.36
C ASP A 333 4.03 19.20 22.83
N LYS A 334 4.61 18.41 21.89
CA LYS A 334 5.05 17.03 22.18
C LYS A 334 6.47 16.92 22.74
N ALA A 335 7.38 17.83 22.41
CA ALA A 335 8.79 17.73 22.78
C ALA A 335 9.05 17.67 24.31
N PRO A 336 8.36 18.44 25.18
CA PRO A 336 8.59 18.38 26.62
C PRO A 336 8.29 17.01 27.23
N ALA A 337 7.16 16.39 26.83
CA ALA A 337 6.77 15.07 27.33
C ALA A 337 7.77 13.99 26.90
N LEU A 338 8.20 14.02 25.63
CA LEU A 338 9.22 13.09 25.12
C LEU A 338 10.58 13.29 25.82
N ALA A 339 11.00 14.55 26.05
CA ALA A 339 12.24 14.85 26.74
C ALA A 339 12.24 14.25 28.16
N GLN A 340 11.12 14.39 28.88
CA GLN A 340 10.94 13.86 30.21
C GLN A 340 10.90 12.33 30.22
N SER A 341 10.12 11.69 29.35
CA SER A 341 9.96 10.23 29.33
C SER A 341 11.26 9.51 28.96
N ARG A 342 12.05 10.10 28.06
CA ARG A 342 13.31 9.53 27.56
C ARG A 342 14.55 9.96 28.35
N GLY A 343 14.43 10.97 29.23
CA GLY A 343 15.57 11.55 29.93
C GLY A 343 16.57 12.24 28.99
N ILE A 344 16.09 12.81 27.88
CA ILE A 344 16.93 13.50 26.87
C ILE A 344 16.75 15.02 26.94
N LYS A 345 17.68 15.77 26.35
CA LYS A 345 17.58 17.23 26.28
C LYS A 345 16.38 17.64 25.41
N LEU A 346 15.71 18.74 25.76
CA LEU A 346 14.57 19.26 24.98
C LEU A 346 14.92 19.47 23.50
N ALA A 347 16.10 20.01 23.20
CA ALA A 347 16.57 20.19 21.82
C ALA A 347 16.70 18.87 21.04
N GLN A 348 17.07 17.77 21.72
CA GLN A 348 17.13 16.44 21.10
C GLN A 348 15.72 15.91 20.83
N ALA A 349 14.78 16.07 21.77
CA ALA A 349 13.38 15.69 21.58
C ALA A 349 12.74 16.46 20.41
N THR A 350 12.99 17.78 20.32
CA THR A 350 12.58 18.62 19.19
C THR A 350 13.09 18.05 17.86
N ASN A 351 14.39 17.75 17.75
CA ASN A 351 14.97 17.20 16.53
C ASN A 351 14.37 15.84 16.13
N VAL A 352 14.09 14.96 17.11
CA VAL A 352 13.45 13.66 16.88
C VAL A 352 12.05 13.84 16.25
N LEU A 353 11.25 14.74 16.82
CA LEU A 353 9.88 15.01 16.37
C LEU A 353 9.85 15.75 15.02
N GLU A 354 10.73 16.73 14.81
CA GLU A 354 10.85 17.42 13.53
C GLU A 354 11.22 16.46 12.41
N ARG A 355 12.16 15.55 12.66
CA ARG A 355 12.57 14.57 11.65
C ARG A 355 11.43 13.61 11.29
N ALA A 356 10.63 13.21 12.28
CA ALA A 356 9.44 12.39 12.06
C ALA A 356 8.41 13.12 11.19
N ALA A 357 8.11 14.38 11.51
CA ALA A 357 7.11 15.17 10.79
C ALA A 357 7.55 15.59 9.37
N VAL A 358 8.83 15.90 9.16
CA VAL A 358 9.35 16.42 7.88
C VAL A 358 9.79 15.30 6.94
N HIS A 359 10.55 14.36 7.47
CA HIS A 359 11.25 13.36 6.66
C HIS A 359 10.61 11.99 6.74
N GLN A 360 9.55 11.83 7.55
CA GLN A 360 8.91 10.53 7.80
C GLN A 360 9.95 9.51 8.30
N VAL A 361 10.87 9.97 9.15
CA VAL A 361 11.88 9.12 9.79
C VAL A 361 11.66 9.15 11.30
N LEU A 362 11.32 8.00 11.87
CA LEU A 362 11.20 7.84 13.32
C LEU A 362 12.56 7.38 13.85
N MET A 363 13.18 8.23 14.67
CA MET A 363 14.49 7.96 15.28
C MET A 363 14.35 7.12 16.55
N GLY A 364 15.46 6.57 17.06
CA GLY A 364 15.47 5.58 18.15
C GLY A 364 14.69 5.99 19.41
N ASP A 365 14.72 7.28 19.76
CA ASP A 365 13.99 7.82 20.92
C ASP A 365 12.50 8.08 20.66
N PHE A 366 12.04 8.02 19.40
CA PHE A 366 10.64 8.25 19.06
C PHE A 366 9.76 7.14 19.67
N GLU A 367 8.70 7.56 20.37
CA GLU A 367 7.78 6.65 21.04
C GLU A 367 6.63 6.23 20.13
N LEU A 368 6.31 4.93 20.17
CA LEU A 368 5.23 4.27 19.47
C LEU A 368 4.28 3.67 20.51
N THR A 369 2.98 3.82 20.27
CA THR A 369 1.94 3.24 21.14
C THR A 369 1.42 1.95 20.52
N CYS A 370 1.61 0.83 21.21
CA CYS A 370 1.10 -0.49 20.86
C CYS A 370 -0.44 -0.54 20.93
N ALA A 371 -1.03 -1.58 20.33
CA ALA A 371 -2.47 -1.80 20.33
C ALA A 371 -3.11 -1.89 21.73
N ASP A 372 -2.39 -2.46 22.70
CA ASP A 372 -2.78 -2.58 24.11
C ASP A 372 -2.57 -1.28 24.93
N GLY A 373 -1.97 -0.26 24.30
CA GLY A 373 -1.62 1.01 24.94
C GLY A 373 -0.24 1.04 25.58
N GLN A 374 0.53 -0.06 25.56
CA GLN A 374 1.94 -0.02 25.96
C GLN A 374 2.71 0.94 25.05
N VAL A 375 3.64 1.70 25.62
CA VAL A 375 4.54 2.57 24.87
C VAL A 375 5.92 1.91 24.77
N VAL A 376 6.45 1.87 23.56
CA VAL A 376 7.80 1.41 23.23
C VAL A 376 8.47 2.43 22.33
N ASN A 377 9.79 2.44 22.23
CA ASN A 377 10.50 3.32 21.31
C ASN A 377 11.02 2.56 20.08
N VAL A 378 11.39 3.31 19.04
CA VAL A 378 11.91 2.73 17.80
C VAL A 378 13.18 1.89 18.02
N ALA A 379 14.08 2.28 18.93
CA ALA A 379 15.28 1.48 19.21
C ALA A 379 14.91 0.08 19.74
N GLN A 380 13.95 -0.03 20.65
CA GLN A 380 13.46 -1.31 21.20
C GLN A 380 12.87 -2.22 20.12
N LEU A 381 12.14 -1.65 19.15
CA LEU A 381 11.65 -2.39 17.99
C LEU A 381 12.81 -2.95 17.17
N LEU A 382 13.81 -2.11 16.89
CA LEU A 382 14.97 -2.46 16.07
C LEU A 382 15.94 -3.43 16.75
N ASP A 383 15.95 -3.48 18.09
CA ASP A 383 16.78 -4.41 18.86
C ASP A 383 16.22 -5.84 18.84
N ASN A 384 14.92 -6.03 18.64
CA ASN A 384 14.26 -7.34 18.61
C ASN A 384 13.31 -7.52 17.41
N PRO A 385 13.81 -7.42 16.16
CA PRO A 385 12.95 -7.31 14.99
C PRO A 385 12.06 -8.53 14.76
N LEU A 386 12.48 -9.73 15.16
CA LEU A 386 11.67 -10.95 15.10
C LEU A 386 10.45 -10.90 16.02
N CYS A 387 10.57 -10.26 17.19
CA CYS A 387 9.46 -10.14 18.15
C CYS A 387 8.44 -9.08 17.72
N TRP A 388 8.91 -8.05 17.01
CA TRP A 388 8.10 -6.88 16.68
C TRP A 388 7.62 -6.84 15.22
N HIS A 389 8.07 -7.76 14.36
CA HIS A 389 7.60 -7.81 12.98
C HIS A 389 6.08 -8.06 12.91
N ASN A 390 5.39 -7.33 12.02
CA ASN A 390 3.94 -7.34 11.82
C ASN A 390 3.08 -6.91 13.03
N THR A 391 3.70 -6.43 14.11
CA THR A 391 2.96 -5.87 15.25
C THR A 391 2.27 -4.55 14.89
N ARG A 392 1.15 -4.26 15.56
CA ARG A 392 0.26 -3.14 15.29
C ARG A 392 0.47 -1.99 16.27
N PHE A 393 0.43 -0.77 15.75
CA PHE A 393 0.62 0.48 16.50
C PHE A 393 -0.43 1.53 16.12
N ALA A 394 -0.57 2.54 16.97
CA ALA A 394 -1.24 3.78 16.61
C ALA A 394 -0.49 4.49 15.47
N ASP A 395 -1.16 5.44 14.80
CA ASP A 395 -0.44 6.33 13.88
C ASP A 395 0.63 7.11 14.68
N PRO A 396 1.89 7.18 14.20
CA PRO A 396 2.98 7.76 14.98
C PRO A 396 2.85 9.28 15.17
N LEU A 397 2.19 9.99 14.27
CA LEU A 397 2.09 11.45 14.31
C LEU A 397 0.70 11.94 14.74
N ASP A 398 -0.33 11.14 14.49
CA ASP A 398 -1.74 11.44 14.75
C ASP A 398 -2.45 10.27 15.44
N PRO A 399 -2.01 9.86 16.65
CA PRO A 399 -2.64 8.77 17.39
C PRO A 399 -4.05 9.17 17.84
N ASP A 400 -5.04 8.31 17.59
CA ASP A 400 -6.42 8.47 18.07
C ASP A 400 -6.87 7.26 18.89
N SER A 401 -8.18 7.01 18.97
CA SER A 401 -8.74 5.86 19.67
C SER A 401 -8.36 4.51 19.04
N ASP A 402 -8.10 4.42 17.74
CA ASP A 402 -7.68 3.18 17.07
C ASP A 402 -6.15 3.07 17.00
N LYS A 403 -5.61 2.29 17.95
CA LYS A 403 -4.18 2.04 18.11
C LYS A 403 -3.63 0.91 17.23
N ARG A 404 -4.33 0.52 16.16
CA ARG A 404 -3.93 -0.61 15.28
C ARG A 404 -3.75 -0.23 13.82
N VAL A 405 -3.81 1.05 13.51
CA VAL A 405 -3.78 1.56 12.13
C VAL A 405 -2.40 1.48 11.48
N ALA A 406 -1.33 1.32 12.25
CA ALA A 406 0.04 1.16 11.75
C ALA A 406 0.59 -0.24 11.97
N VAL A 407 1.49 -0.69 11.09
CA VAL A 407 2.11 -2.03 11.15
C VAL A 407 3.63 -1.93 10.97
N ALA A 408 4.38 -2.57 11.85
CA ALA A 408 5.85 -2.59 11.79
C ALA A 408 6.36 -3.65 10.82
N ARG A 409 7.13 -3.24 9.82
CA ARG A 409 7.70 -4.09 8.78
C ARG A 409 9.22 -4.13 8.93
N LEU A 410 9.68 -4.92 9.90
CA LEU A 410 11.08 -5.00 10.31
C LEU A 410 11.96 -6.01 9.52
N LEU A 411 11.35 -7.01 8.88
CA LEU A 411 12.04 -8.12 8.19
C LEU A 411 11.83 -8.12 6.67
N ASN A 412 11.52 -6.96 6.08
CA ASN A 412 11.10 -6.84 4.67
C ASN A 412 12.25 -6.86 3.64
N GLY A 413 13.44 -7.35 4.01
CA GLY A 413 14.64 -7.34 3.16
C GLY A 413 15.20 -5.96 2.81
N THR A 414 14.58 -4.88 3.30
CA THR A 414 15.01 -3.49 3.08
C THR A 414 15.15 -2.77 4.43
N ARG A 415 15.11 -1.43 4.43
CA ARG A 415 15.15 -0.67 5.68
C ARG A 415 13.85 -0.90 6.47
N PRO A 416 13.94 -1.23 7.77
CA PRO A 416 12.77 -1.33 8.64
C PRO A 416 11.90 -0.08 8.56
N ASP A 417 10.59 -0.28 8.49
CA ASP A 417 9.64 0.83 8.42
C ASP A 417 8.35 0.52 9.19
N LEU A 418 7.61 1.58 9.52
CA LEU A 418 6.25 1.52 10.02
C LEU A 418 5.31 2.04 8.94
N PHE A 419 4.33 1.24 8.53
CA PHE A 419 3.32 1.65 7.57
C PHE A 419 1.99 1.96 8.28
N SER A 420 1.57 3.22 8.28
CA SER A 420 0.26 3.64 8.79
C SER A 420 -0.76 3.63 7.67
N HIS A 421 -1.89 2.96 7.86
CA HIS A 421 -3.04 2.99 6.95
C HIS A 421 -3.86 4.30 7.08
N ARG A 422 -3.57 5.12 8.09
CA ARG A 422 -4.24 6.40 8.29
C ARG A 422 -3.96 7.35 7.13
N HIS A 423 -4.89 8.28 6.90
CA HIS A 423 -4.77 9.35 5.93
C HIS A 423 -4.57 8.91 4.47
N GLY A 424 -4.86 7.65 4.13
CA GLY A 424 -4.65 7.08 2.79
C GLY A 424 -3.33 6.31 2.63
N GLY A 425 -2.58 6.09 3.72
CA GLY A 425 -1.33 5.35 3.71
C GLY A 425 -0.11 6.25 3.86
N MET A 426 0.72 5.99 4.86
CA MET A 426 1.98 6.70 5.09
C MET A 426 3.07 5.71 5.54
N ARG A 427 4.26 5.81 4.94
CA ARG A 427 5.42 5.00 5.32
C ARG A 427 6.40 5.85 6.13
N TYR A 428 6.83 5.33 7.26
CA TYR A 428 7.83 5.95 8.12
C TYR A 428 9.07 5.05 8.22
N GLU A 429 10.22 5.54 7.79
CA GLU A 429 11.49 4.81 7.96
C GLU A 429 11.87 4.77 9.44
N LEU A 430 12.21 3.60 9.96
CA LEU A 430 12.67 3.41 11.33
C LEU A 430 14.20 3.47 11.36
N ARG A 431 14.77 4.31 12.21
CA ARG A 431 16.23 4.42 12.39
C ARG A 431 16.60 4.43 13.86
N ARG A 432 17.73 3.80 14.21
CA ARG A 432 18.35 4.04 15.52
C ARG A 432 18.82 5.49 15.62
N GLN A 433 18.88 6.00 16.86
CA GLN A 433 19.51 7.29 17.15
C GLN A 433 20.94 7.28 16.57
N SER A 434 21.39 8.40 15.99
CA SER A 434 22.78 8.52 15.55
C SER A 434 23.67 8.32 16.77
N ALA A 435 24.47 7.26 16.78
CA ALA A 435 25.41 7.04 17.85
C ALA A 435 26.47 8.14 17.81
N ARG A 436 26.87 8.67 18.96
CA ARG A 436 27.86 9.74 19.04
C ARG A 436 29.24 9.14 19.29
N VAL A 437 30.23 9.56 18.51
CA VAL A 437 31.61 9.08 18.63
C VAL A 437 32.52 10.27 18.90
N GLN A 438 33.12 10.28 20.11
CA GLN A 438 34.08 11.30 20.48
C GLN A 438 35.42 11.07 19.78
N LEU A 439 35.98 12.14 19.23
CA LEU A 439 37.28 12.20 18.59
C LEU A 439 38.25 13.02 19.42
N GLY A 440 39.53 12.67 19.35
CA GLY A 440 40.61 13.41 19.99
C GLY A 440 41.91 12.64 20.06
N ARG A 441 42.96 13.30 20.57
CA ARG A 441 44.28 12.69 20.73
C ARG A 441 44.20 11.51 21.71
N GLY A 442 44.79 10.38 21.34
CA GLY A 442 44.79 9.15 22.15
C GLY A 442 43.56 8.25 21.95
N MET A 443 42.43 8.78 21.45
CA MET A 443 41.16 8.03 21.37
C MET A 443 40.98 7.25 20.06
N ARG A 444 42.04 7.04 19.26
CA ARG A 444 41.95 6.42 17.93
C ARG A 444 41.41 4.99 17.98
N VAL A 445 41.81 4.22 18.99
CA VAL A 445 41.36 2.83 19.15
C VAL A 445 39.90 2.82 19.57
N ASP A 446 39.55 3.55 20.63
CA ASP A 446 38.19 3.63 21.17
C ASP A 446 37.19 4.15 20.14
N SER A 447 37.54 5.19 19.38
CA SER A 447 36.67 5.73 18.32
C SER A 447 36.49 4.74 17.17
N THR A 448 37.52 3.98 16.82
CA THR A 448 37.43 2.93 15.80
C THR A 448 36.53 1.79 16.26
N ASP A 449 36.71 1.33 17.49
CA ASP A 449 35.94 0.21 18.04
C ASP A 449 34.48 0.62 18.28
N ALA A 450 34.22 1.86 18.69
CA ALA A 450 32.88 2.43 18.77
C ALA A 450 32.18 2.43 17.39
N VAL A 451 32.84 2.93 16.34
CA VAL A 451 32.26 2.90 14.97
C VAL A 451 32.06 1.47 14.49
N LEU A 452 33.01 0.57 14.73
CA LEU A 452 32.87 -0.84 14.37
C LEU A 452 31.66 -1.47 15.06
N GLN A 453 31.43 -1.17 16.34
CA GLN A 453 30.26 -1.65 17.07
C GLN A 453 28.95 -1.10 16.48
N ILE A 454 28.90 0.20 16.17
CA ILE A 454 27.74 0.83 15.53
C ILE A 454 27.39 0.14 14.20
N LEU A 455 28.39 -0.19 13.39
CA LEU A 455 28.20 -0.90 12.12
C LEU A 455 27.71 -2.34 12.32
N ARG A 456 28.22 -3.05 13.34
CA ARG A 456 27.73 -4.41 13.68
C ARG A 456 26.27 -4.37 14.10
N ASP A 457 25.92 -3.45 14.97
CA ASP A 457 24.56 -3.34 15.51
C ASP A 457 23.56 -3.07 14.39
N ARG A 458 23.95 -2.28 13.38
CA ARG A 458 23.12 -2.00 12.20
C ARG A 458 22.96 -3.17 11.25
N SER A 459 23.89 -4.13 11.27
CA SER A 459 23.77 -5.40 10.54
C SER A 459 23.57 -5.24 9.02
N ASP A 460 23.99 -4.11 8.44
CA ASP A 460 23.92 -3.79 7.02
C ASP A 460 25.21 -4.14 6.26
N LEU A 461 26.32 -4.32 6.98
CA LEU A 461 27.61 -4.77 6.45
C LEU A 461 27.89 -6.23 6.81
N PHE A 462 28.57 -6.91 5.89
CA PHE A 462 28.89 -8.32 5.98
C PHE A 462 30.37 -8.58 5.73
N ASP A 463 30.92 -9.55 6.44
CA ASP A 463 32.20 -10.16 6.07
C ASP A 463 31.98 -11.03 4.83
N PHE A 464 32.67 -10.69 3.73
CA PHE A 464 32.49 -11.33 2.43
C PHE A 464 33.80 -11.91 1.91
N GLY A 465 33.77 -13.19 1.53
CA GLY A 465 34.97 -13.94 1.17
C GLY A 465 35.98 -13.98 2.32
N THR A 466 37.27 -13.86 1.99
CA THR A 466 38.36 -13.92 2.98
C THR A 466 38.58 -12.59 3.70
N ASN A 467 38.60 -11.48 2.97
CA ASN A 467 39.10 -10.20 3.50
C ASN A 467 38.20 -8.98 3.21
N ALA A 468 37.11 -9.14 2.45
CA ALA A 468 36.30 -8.01 2.00
C ALA A 468 35.14 -7.70 2.97
N ILE A 469 34.63 -6.46 2.88
CA ILE A 469 33.34 -6.07 3.45
C ILE A 469 32.39 -5.89 2.27
N ALA A 470 31.18 -6.41 2.38
CA ALA A 470 30.13 -6.18 1.39
C ALA A 470 28.85 -5.67 2.07
N PHE A 471 28.05 -4.95 1.29
CA PHE A 471 26.64 -4.68 1.60
C PHE A 471 25.79 -5.25 0.47
N VAL A 472 24.48 -5.37 0.67
CA VAL A 472 23.58 -5.87 -0.35
C VAL A 472 22.86 -4.71 -1.03
N ALA A 473 22.98 -4.62 -2.35
CA ALA A 473 22.30 -3.64 -3.19
C ALA A 473 21.95 -4.25 -4.54
N ASP A 474 20.80 -3.87 -5.09
CA ASP A 474 20.28 -4.40 -6.36
C ASP A 474 20.30 -5.94 -6.42
N SER A 475 19.95 -6.57 -5.30
CA SER A 475 19.98 -8.03 -5.09
C SER A 475 21.35 -8.69 -5.32
N LYS A 476 22.44 -7.94 -5.10
CA LYS A 476 23.82 -8.41 -5.25
C LYS A 476 24.68 -7.99 -4.07
N ALA A 477 25.70 -8.79 -3.78
CA ALA A 477 26.76 -8.39 -2.86
C ALA A 477 27.63 -7.32 -3.54
N THR A 478 27.69 -6.13 -2.96
CA THR A 478 28.47 -5.00 -3.45
C THR A 478 29.65 -4.75 -2.50
N PRO A 479 30.90 -4.70 -2.99
CA PRO A 479 32.06 -4.47 -2.15
C PRO A 479 32.07 -3.05 -1.58
N VAL A 480 32.53 -2.91 -0.35
CA VAL A 480 32.69 -1.62 0.34
C VAL A 480 34.09 -1.07 0.09
N SER A 481 34.16 0.14 -0.45
CA SER A 481 35.40 0.91 -0.54
C SER A 481 35.66 1.73 0.73
N ARG A 482 36.88 2.24 0.90
CA ARG A 482 37.23 3.16 1.99
C ARG A 482 36.32 4.38 2.01
N ASP A 483 36.18 5.05 0.86
CA ASP A 483 35.42 6.30 0.78
C ASP A 483 33.93 6.07 1.03
N TRP A 484 33.41 4.92 0.55
CA TRP A 484 32.06 4.49 0.88
C TRP A 484 31.90 4.28 2.38
N LEU A 485 32.87 3.63 3.05
CA LEU A 485 32.79 3.37 4.48
C LEU A 485 32.90 4.67 5.31
N VAL A 486 33.65 5.67 4.83
CA VAL A 486 33.70 7.00 5.47
C VAL A 486 32.35 7.71 5.37
N ASP A 487 31.78 7.80 4.15
CA ASP A 487 30.45 8.39 3.95
C ASP A 487 29.39 7.65 4.77
N HIS A 488 29.43 6.33 4.75
CA HIS A 488 28.52 5.50 5.52
C HIS A 488 28.68 5.70 7.03
N ALA A 489 29.92 5.72 7.56
CA ALA A 489 30.19 6.04 8.97
C ALA A 489 29.59 7.39 9.37
N GLY A 490 29.76 8.43 8.55
CA GLY A 490 29.16 9.76 8.79
C GLY A 490 27.62 9.79 8.72
N ARG A 491 27.00 8.82 8.04
CA ARG A 491 25.53 8.66 8.02
C ARG A 491 24.99 7.93 9.23
N VAL A 492 25.81 7.09 9.87
CA VAL A 492 25.37 6.22 10.98
C VAL A 492 25.80 6.72 12.35
N ALA A 493 26.78 7.62 12.41
CA ALA A 493 27.32 8.19 13.63
C ALA A 493 27.56 9.70 13.50
N GLU A 494 27.37 10.42 14.61
CA GLU A 494 27.76 11.82 14.77
C GLU A 494 29.13 11.90 15.43
N PHE A 495 30.09 12.52 14.75
CA PHE A 495 31.45 12.67 15.27
C PHE A 495 31.61 14.05 15.90
N TYR A 496 32.32 14.09 17.02
CA TYR A 496 32.59 15.36 17.70
C TYR A 496 33.91 15.31 18.47
N SER A 497 34.62 16.43 18.55
CA SER A 497 35.75 16.61 19.46
C SER A 497 35.36 17.47 20.65
N VAL A 498 36.04 17.32 21.77
CA VAL A 498 35.82 18.13 22.97
C VAL A 498 37.02 19.05 23.16
N LYS A 499 36.80 20.37 23.07
CA LYS A 499 37.80 21.37 23.44
C LYS A 499 37.55 21.83 24.87
N THR A 500 38.61 21.76 25.67
CA THR A 500 38.62 22.27 27.04
C THR A 500 39.42 23.56 27.05
N GLU A 501 38.81 24.65 27.49
CA GLU A 501 39.53 25.89 27.80
C GLU A 501 40.03 25.80 29.24
N ARG A 502 41.25 26.30 29.46
CA ARG A 502 41.88 26.32 30.77
C ARG A 502 42.37 27.73 31.09
N ASP A 503 42.33 28.10 32.36
CA ASP A 503 42.99 29.32 32.84
C ASP A 503 44.51 29.15 32.91
N ASP A 504 45.20 30.23 33.27
CA ASP A 504 46.65 30.28 33.40
C ASP A 504 47.19 29.33 34.49
N ASP A 505 46.34 28.94 35.45
CA ASP A 505 46.64 27.96 36.50
C ASP A 505 46.37 26.51 36.06
N GLY A 506 45.88 26.32 34.83
CA GLY A 506 45.58 25.01 34.24
C GLY A 506 44.24 24.41 34.66
N ASN A 507 43.39 25.14 35.37
CA ASN A 507 42.03 24.71 35.71
C ASN A 507 41.12 24.82 34.51
N VAL A 508 40.20 23.86 34.38
CA VAL A 508 39.21 23.86 33.29
C VAL A 508 38.20 24.97 33.53
N THR A 509 38.16 25.95 32.62
CA THR A 509 37.23 27.09 32.67
C THR A 509 35.98 26.84 31.83
N SER A 510 36.10 26.13 30.70
CA SER A 510 34.95 25.76 29.88
C SER A 510 35.22 24.47 29.10
N THR A 511 34.15 23.79 28.68
CA THR A 511 34.24 22.65 27.76
C THR A 511 33.21 22.83 26.66
N ARG A 512 33.64 22.70 25.40
CA ARG A 512 32.76 22.80 24.23
C ARG A 512 32.95 21.60 23.31
N GLU A 513 31.83 21.08 22.81
CA GLU A 513 31.82 20.07 21.74
C GLU A 513 31.90 20.76 20.38
N ILE A 514 32.69 20.19 19.47
CA ILE A 514 32.86 20.66 18.09
C ILE A 514 32.47 19.49 17.20
N ALA A 515 31.51 19.70 16.30
CA ALA A 515 31.14 18.69 15.32
C ALA A 515 32.32 18.41 14.37
N GLU A 516 32.53 17.15 14.05
CA GLU A 516 33.61 16.67 13.20
C GLU A 516 33.03 15.77 12.10
N ASP A 517 33.77 15.62 11.00
CA ASP A 517 33.46 14.63 9.98
C ASP A 517 33.96 13.24 10.37
N ALA A 518 33.39 12.20 9.75
CA ALA A 518 33.85 10.83 9.91
C ALA A 518 35.33 10.71 9.47
N PRO A 519 36.27 10.34 10.36
CA PRO A 519 37.67 10.32 10.00
C PRO A 519 38.03 9.12 9.12
N ALA A 520 38.75 9.37 8.02
CA ALA A 520 39.16 8.30 7.12
C ALA A 520 40.11 7.27 7.74
N TYR A 521 40.75 7.59 8.88
CA TYR A 521 41.59 6.63 9.61
C TYR A 521 40.77 5.52 10.28
N ILE A 522 39.50 5.79 10.63
CA ILE A 522 38.60 4.80 11.23
C ILE A 522 38.22 3.77 10.17
N ALA A 523 37.80 4.23 8.97
CA ALA A 523 37.49 3.35 7.85
C ALA A 523 38.68 2.45 7.47
N ASN A 524 39.89 3.03 7.42
CA ASN A 524 41.12 2.25 7.17
C ASN A 524 41.34 1.16 8.22
N ALA A 525 41.19 1.49 9.50
CA ALA A 525 41.37 0.55 10.59
C ALA A 525 40.32 -0.57 10.57
N ILE A 526 39.06 -0.25 10.27
CA ILE A 526 37.98 -1.23 10.14
C ILE A 526 38.22 -2.18 8.97
N ILE A 527 38.57 -1.66 7.78
CA ILE A 527 38.89 -2.49 6.61
C ILE A 527 40.06 -3.44 6.92
N ALA A 528 41.07 -2.94 7.64
CA ALA A 528 42.25 -3.72 8.00
C ALA A 528 41.99 -4.82 9.05
N LYS A 529 40.90 -4.79 9.82
CA LYS A 529 40.53 -5.79 10.85
C LYS A 529 39.98 -7.11 10.26
N HIS A 530 40.50 -7.57 9.12
CA HIS A 530 40.05 -8.83 8.48
C HIS A 530 40.14 -10.01 9.48
N GLY A 531 39.04 -10.74 9.64
CA GLY A 531 38.92 -11.84 10.62
C GLY A 531 38.59 -11.43 12.06
N SER A 532 38.64 -10.13 12.41
CA SER A 532 38.27 -9.61 13.74
C SER A 532 37.21 -8.51 13.68
N ARG A 533 36.61 -8.27 12.50
CA ARG A 533 35.47 -7.35 12.32
C ARG A 533 34.21 -7.88 12.97
N ASN A 534 34.00 -9.19 13.00
CA ASN A 534 32.78 -9.83 13.52
C ASN A 534 31.49 -9.28 12.88
N PHE A 535 31.52 -9.01 11.57
CA PHE A 535 30.28 -8.80 10.83
C PHE A 535 29.63 -10.16 10.53
N ARG A 536 28.34 -10.15 10.19
CA ARG A 536 27.67 -11.38 9.72
C ARG A 536 28.36 -11.85 8.45
N LYS A 537 28.54 -13.16 8.29
CA LYS A 537 29.13 -13.72 7.07
C LYS A 537 28.11 -13.67 5.93
N LEU A 538 28.52 -13.18 4.77
CA LEU A 538 27.76 -13.29 3.53
C LEU A 538 28.48 -14.24 2.58
N THR A 539 27.80 -15.33 2.20
CA THR A 539 28.29 -16.33 1.24
C THR A 539 27.79 -16.00 -0.16
N ALA A 540 26.48 -15.76 -0.31
CA ALA A 540 25.85 -15.37 -1.58
C ALA A 540 24.52 -14.63 -1.34
N VAL A 541 24.07 -13.90 -2.36
CA VAL A 541 22.72 -13.32 -2.41
C VAL A 541 21.89 -14.14 -3.39
N THR A 542 20.71 -14.58 -2.98
CA THR A 542 19.71 -15.25 -3.82
C THR A 542 18.50 -14.34 -4.03
N THR A 543 17.86 -14.46 -5.19
CA THR A 543 16.63 -13.73 -5.55
C THR A 543 15.39 -14.61 -5.58
N ALA A 544 15.54 -15.87 -5.24
CA ALA A 544 14.45 -16.85 -5.19
C ALA A 544 14.68 -17.81 -4.00
N PRO A 545 13.61 -18.49 -3.56
CA PRO A 545 13.73 -19.62 -2.64
C PRO A 545 14.80 -20.61 -3.12
N THR A 546 15.60 -21.12 -2.19
CA THR A 546 16.69 -22.06 -2.49
C THR A 546 16.77 -23.16 -1.45
N LEU A 547 17.46 -24.25 -1.77
CA LEU A 547 17.74 -25.32 -0.81
C LEU A 547 19.02 -25.01 -0.01
N ARG A 548 18.95 -25.20 1.30
CA ARG A 548 20.12 -25.26 2.17
C ARG A 548 20.90 -26.56 1.92
N PRO A 549 22.18 -26.65 2.33
CA PRO A 549 22.97 -27.88 2.19
C PRO A 549 22.38 -29.10 2.91
N ASP A 550 21.56 -28.90 3.94
CA ASP A 550 20.86 -29.97 4.67
C ASP A 550 19.55 -30.43 3.98
N GLY A 551 19.19 -29.83 2.84
CA GLY A 551 17.98 -30.13 2.09
C GLY A 551 16.74 -29.36 2.55
N SER A 552 16.83 -28.55 3.61
CA SER A 552 15.72 -27.67 4.01
C SER A 552 15.54 -26.50 3.05
N VAL A 553 14.31 -26.02 2.90
CA VAL A 553 13.99 -24.86 2.04
C VAL A 553 14.31 -23.56 2.78
N PHE A 554 14.99 -22.65 2.09
CA PHE A 554 15.17 -21.26 2.49
C PHE A 554 14.36 -20.36 1.56
N ASP A 555 13.13 -20.06 1.98
CA ASP A 555 12.13 -19.27 1.26
C ASP A 555 11.66 -18.02 2.01
N GLU A 556 12.25 -17.73 3.18
CA GLU A 556 12.03 -16.49 3.93
C GLU A 556 13.07 -15.43 3.55
N PRO A 557 12.67 -14.23 3.08
CA PRO A 557 13.62 -13.15 2.80
C PRO A 557 14.41 -12.76 4.05
N GLY A 558 15.72 -12.60 3.90
CA GLY A 558 16.60 -12.26 5.01
C GLY A 558 17.95 -12.95 4.94
N HIS A 559 18.72 -12.83 6.01
CA HIS A 559 20.03 -13.47 6.16
C HIS A 559 19.86 -14.77 6.93
N ASP A 560 20.38 -15.87 6.39
CA ASP A 560 20.49 -17.15 7.07
C ASP A 560 21.86 -17.26 7.77
N PRO A 561 21.93 -17.23 9.11
CA PRO A 561 23.20 -17.30 9.83
C PRO A 561 23.95 -18.61 9.63
N ALA A 562 23.25 -19.72 9.39
CA ALA A 562 23.87 -21.04 9.27
C ALA A 562 24.66 -21.17 7.96
N THR A 563 24.10 -20.68 6.86
CA THR A 563 24.68 -20.80 5.51
C THR A 563 25.39 -19.53 5.05
N GLY A 564 25.07 -18.38 5.65
CA GLY A 564 25.48 -17.06 5.20
C GLY A 564 24.77 -16.59 3.92
N LEU A 565 23.68 -17.25 3.52
CA LEU A 565 22.88 -16.82 2.37
C LEU A 565 22.03 -15.61 2.74
N MET A 566 21.84 -14.70 1.78
CA MET A 566 20.88 -13.60 1.88
C MET A 566 19.82 -13.77 0.79
N TYR A 567 18.56 -13.98 1.16
CA TYR A 567 17.44 -13.96 0.22
C TYR A 567 16.85 -12.54 0.12
N VAL A 568 16.93 -11.94 -1.08
CA VAL A 568 16.37 -10.62 -1.39
C VAL A 568 15.33 -10.74 -2.49
N THR A 569 14.16 -10.14 -2.27
CA THR A 569 13.09 -10.10 -3.27
C THR A 569 12.38 -8.76 -3.24
N THR A 570 11.89 -8.34 -4.40
CA THR A 570 11.03 -7.15 -4.55
C THR A 570 9.55 -7.51 -4.53
N GLU A 571 9.23 -8.80 -4.48
CA GLU A 571 7.85 -9.27 -4.40
C GLU A 571 7.26 -8.94 -3.03
N ALA A 572 6.06 -8.36 -3.04
CA ALA A 572 5.35 -8.03 -1.80
C ALA A 572 4.96 -9.27 -0.99
N TYR A 573 4.82 -10.42 -1.67
CA TYR A 573 4.51 -11.72 -1.10
C TYR A 573 5.39 -12.75 -1.82
N PRO A 574 6.60 -13.01 -1.31
CA PRO A 574 7.49 -14.03 -1.85
C PRO A 574 6.80 -15.38 -1.86
N LEU A 575 7.05 -16.18 -2.90
CA LEU A 575 6.44 -17.49 -3.03
C LEU A 575 6.93 -18.43 -1.92
N ALA A 576 6.04 -18.81 -1.01
CA ALA A 576 6.32 -19.83 0.01
C ALA A 576 6.37 -21.21 -0.65
N VAL A 577 7.40 -21.99 -0.36
CA VAL A 577 7.57 -23.34 -0.90
C VAL A 577 6.99 -24.32 0.13
N PRO A 578 5.97 -25.13 -0.22
CA PRO A 578 5.40 -26.10 0.70
C PRO A 578 6.47 -27.09 1.18
N SER A 579 6.64 -27.23 2.50
CA SER A 579 7.58 -28.19 3.10
C SER A 579 7.16 -29.65 2.90
N ALA A 580 5.87 -29.88 2.66
CA ALA A 580 5.28 -31.17 2.31
C ALA A 580 4.29 -30.97 1.14
N PRO A 581 4.75 -30.87 -0.12
CA PRO A 581 3.87 -30.65 -1.25
C PRO A 581 2.96 -31.85 -1.49
N THR A 582 1.70 -31.58 -1.85
CA THR A 582 0.78 -32.63 -2.32
C THR A 582 1.18 -33.10 -3.73
N VAL A 583 0.72 -34.29 -4.12
CA VAL A 583 0.95 -34.84 -5.47
C VAL A 583 0.42 -33.88 -6.55
N GLU A 584 -0.73 -33.25 -6.33
CA GLU A 584 -1.32 -32.28 -7.25
C GLU A 584 -0.43 -31.05 -7.43
N GLN A 585 0.06 -30.47 -6.32
CA GLN A 585 0.99 -29.34 -6.37
C GLN A 585 2.31 -29.70 -7.09
N ALA A 586 2.81 -30.92 -6.91
CA ALA A 586 4.00 -31.39 -7.60
C ALA A 586 3.77 -31.53 -9.12
N LEU A 587 2.62 -32.06 -9.54
CA LEU A 587 2.25 -32.17 -10.95
C LEU A 587 2.05 -30.79 -11.61
N ASP A 588 1.42 -29.85 -10.91
CA ASP A 588 1.28 -28.46 -11.37
C ASP A 588 2.64 -27.77 -11.54
N ALA A 589 3.56 -27.98 -10.60
CA ALA A 589 4.92 -27.46 -10.70
C ALA A 589 5.69 -28.09 -11.87
N LEU A 590 5.56 -29.41 -12.06
CA LEU A 590 6.15 -30.12 -13.20
C LEU A 590 5.62 -29.59 -14.53
N ALA A 591 4.30 -29.38 -14.65
CA ALA A 591 3.69 -28.83 -15.85
C ALA A 591 4.24 -27.43 -16.19
N LYS A 592 4.46 -26.58 -15.17
CA LYS A 592 5.10 -25.26 -15.34
C LYS A 592 6.55 -25.37 -15.78
N LEU A 593 7.35 -26.24 -15.16
CA LEU A 593 8.75 -26.47 -15.52
C LEU A 593 8.91 -27.05 -16.92
N TRP A 594 7.98 -27.93 -17.33
CA TRP A 594 7.98 -28.56 -18.64
C TRP A 594 7.53 -27.61 -19.76
N HIS A 595 6.69 -26.60 -19.42
CA HIS A 595 6.07 -25.72 -20.39
C HIS A 595 7.02 -25.09 -21.42
N PRO A 596 8.22 -24.57 -21.08
CA PRO A 596 9.14 -23.96 -22.04
C PRO A 596 9.69 -24.94 -23.09
N ILE A 597 9.80 -26.23 -22.73
CA ILE A 597 10.42 -27.27 -23.58
C ILE A 597 9.40 -28.24 -24.18
N ARG A 598 8.10 -28.04 -23.92
CA ARG A 598 7.02 -28.94 -24.39
C ARG A 598 6.95 -29.17 -25.91
N LEU A 599 7.58 -28.31 -26.70
CA LEU A 599 7.60 -28.37 -28.17
C LEU A 599 8.90 -28.98 -28.72
N PHE A 600 9.88 -29.31 -27.85
CA PHE A 600 11.08 -29.99 -28.29
C PHE A 600 10.75 -31.46 -28.60
N PRO A 601 11.16 -31.99 -29.76
CA PRO A 601 10.92 -33.38 -30.09
C PRO A 601 11.72 -34.27 -29.14
N PHE A 602 11.05 -35.27 -28.56
CA PHE A 602 11.72 -36.29 -27.77
C PHE A 602 12.57 -37.21 -28.65
N ALA A 603 13.67 -37.72 -28.10
CA ALA A 603 14.58 -38.60 -28.81
C ALA A 603 14.04 -40.03 -28.97
N ASP A 604 13.15 -40.49 -28.07
CA ASP A 604 12.51 -41.81 -28.13
C ASP A 604 11.18 -41.86 -27.33
N GLU A 605 10.45 -42.98 -27.47
CA GLU A 605 9.12 -43.21 -26.87
C GLU A 605 9.13 -43.34 -25.33
N VAL A 606 10.30 -43.50 -24.69
CA VAL A 606 10.40 -43.66 -23.23
C VAL A 606 10.34 -42.30 -22.52
N ALA A 607 10.39 -41.20 -23.27
CA ALA A 607 10.40 -39.83 -22.74
C ALA A 607 9.01 -39.15 -22.72
N VAL A 608 7.92 -39.86 -23.04
CA VAL A 608 6.54 -39.31 -23.14
C VAL A 608 5.78 -39.34 -21.82
#